data_AF-A0A2J8SYZ9-F1
#
_entry.id   AF-A0A2J8SYZ9-F1
#
_cell.length_a   1.000
_cell.length_b   1.000
_cell.length_c   1.000
_cell.angle_alpha   90.00
_cell.angle_beta   90.00
_cell.angle_gamma   90.00
#
_symmetry.space_group_name_H-M   'P 1'
#
loop_
_entity.id
_entity.type
_entity.pdbx_description
1 polymer ?
#
loop_
_entity_poly.entity_id
_entity_poly.type
_entity_poly.pdbx_seq_one_letter_code
_entity_poly.pdbx_strand_id
1 'polypeptide(L)'
;MSCQRGDWTSALWQLLFRVLSPLPVGNALASLALEAQAHLVKSALCSQGYPRLALAQLPEDGSQGSRELLLALSWLLARGPVPEQMLAQARVPLGDEMTVCQCEALASPG
;
A
#
# COMPACT_ATOMS: atom_id res chain seq x y z
N MET A 1 8.38 30.18 -14.94
CA MET A 1 8.40 28.70 -14.83
C MET A 1 8.20 28.36 -13.37
N SER A 2 6.93 28.24 -12.95
CA SER A 2 6.58 28.04 -11.54
C SER A 2 6.54 26.55 -11.26
N CYS A 3 7.50 26.05 -10.48
CA CYS A 3 7.61 24.64 -10.12
C CYS A 3 6.31 24.14 -9.48
N GLN A 4 5.79 23.03 -10.02
CA GLN A 4 4.62 22.29 -9.56
C GLN A 4 4.80 21.84 -8.10
N ARG A 5 4.20 22.58 -7.17
CA ARG A 5 4.20 22.26 -5.75
C ARG A 5 3.06 21.29 -5.36
N GLY A 6 2.16 20.98 -6.29
CA GLY A 6 1.01 20.08 -6.11
C GLY A 6 1.27 18.60 -6.43
N ASP A 7 2.43 18.27 -7.00
CA ASP A 7 2.66 16.93 -7.56
C ASP A 7 2.85 15.84 -6.48
N TRP A 8 3.53 16.18 -5.38
CA TRP A 8 3.94 15.18 -4.38
C TRP A 8 2.81 14.74 -3.45
N THR A 9 1.92 15.67 -3.07
CA THR A 9 0.76 15.37 -2.24
C THR A 9 -0.26 14.53 -3.04
N SER A 10 -0.44 14.85 -4.32
CA SER A 10 -1.23 14.02 -5.25
C SER A 10 -0.67 12.60 -5.37
N ALA A 11 0.65 12.47 -5.51
CA ALA A 11 1.32 11.16 -5.52
C ALA A 11 1.13 10.38 -4.21
N LEU A 12 1.08 11.06 -3.06
CA LEU A 12 0.82 10.43 -1.76
C LEU A 12 -0.61 9.88 -1.66
N TRP A 13 -1.61 10.62 -2.14
CA TRP A 13 -2.99 10.11 -2.23
C TRP A 13 -3.07 8.86 -3.10
N GLN A 14 -2.44 8.88 -4.28
CA GLN A 14 -2.39 7.73 -5.18
C GLN A 14 -1.69 6.53 -4.55
N LEU A 15 -0.60 6.75 -3.80
CA LEU A 15 0.11 5.69 -3.10
C LEU A 15 -0.77 5.03 -2.04
N LEU A 16 -1.42 5.84 -1.19
CA LEU A 16 -2.37 5.32 -0.20
C LEU A 16 -3.51 4.55 -0.85
N PHE A 17 -4.05 5.07 -1.96
CA PHE A 17 -5.08 4.39 -2.73
C PHE A 17 -4.63 3.00 -3.20
N ARG A 18 -3.42 2.88 -3.75
CA ARG A 18 -2.87 1.58 -4.18
C ARG A 18 -2.65 0.61 -3.03
N VAL A 19 -2.19 1.10 -1.88
CA VAL A 19 -1.99 0.27 -0.68
C VAL A 19 -3.32 -0.26 -0.13
N LEU A 20 -4.38 0.54 -0.24
CA LEU A 20 -5.71 0.21 0.28
C LEU A 20 -6.58 -0.58 -0.71
N SER A 21 -6.28 -0.53 -2.01
CA SER A 21 -7.08 -1.20 -3.05
C SER A 21 -6.63 -2.65 -3.26
N PRO A 22 -7.53 -3.65 -3.23
CA PRO A 22 -7.19 -5.03 -3.56
C PRO A 22 -6.84 -5.19 -5.04
N LEU A 23 -5.70 -5.85 -5.30
CA LEU A 23 -5.07 -6.07 -6.61
C LEU A 23 -5.72 -7.28 -7.32
N PRO A 24 -6.94 -7.14 -7.88
CA PRO A 24 -7.04 -7.20 -9.35
C PRO A 24 -8.08 -6.25 -9.95
N VAL A 25 -8.59 -5.27 -9.20
CA VAL A 25 -9.40 -4.17 -9.80
C VAL A 25 -8.45 -3.12 -10.43
N GLY A 26 -7.45 -3.62 -11.15
CA GLY A 26 -6.13 -2.98 -11.27
C GLY A 26 -6.02 -1.86 -12.30
N ASN A 27 -7.00 -1.66 -13.17
CA ASN A 27 -6.90 -0.64 -14.23
C ASN A 27 -8.05 0.37 -14.22
N ALA A 28 -9.29 -0.06 -13.94
CA ALA A 28 -10.45 0.83 -13.97
C ALA A 28 -10.45 1.86 -12.83
N LEU A 29 -10.04 1.46 -11.62
CA LEU A 29 -9.98 2.37 -10.47
C LEU A 29 -8.73 3.26 -10.46
N ALA A 30 -7.65 2.80 -11.10
CA ALA A 30 -6.43 3.61 -11.27
C ALA A 30 -6.66 4.81 -12.22
N SER A 31 -7.64 4.73 -13.12
CA SER A 31 -8.07 5.81 -14.00
C SER A 31 -9.05 6.80 -13.37
N LEU A 32 -9.45 6.60 -12.10
CA LEU A 32 -10.29 7.56 -11.39
C LEU A 32 -9.56 8.90 -11.19
N ALA A 33 -10.34 9.98 -11.17
CA ALA A 33 -9.86 11.30 -10.77
C ALA A 33 -9.28 11.25 -9.35
N LEU A 34 -8.31 12.12 -9.07
CA LEU A 34 -7.60 12.16 -7.79
C LEU A 34 -8.56 12.34 -6.62
N GLU A 35 -9.58 13.16 -6.79
CA GLU A 35 -10.60 13.45 -5.79
C GLU A 35 -11.40 12.20 -5.41
N ALA A 36 -11.77 11.40 -6.42
CA ALA A 36 -12.46 10.13 -6.21
C ALA A 36 -11.56 9.12 -5.48
N GLN A 37 -10.27 9.07 -5.82
CA GLN A 37 -9.30 8.23 -5.10
C GLN A 37 -9.15 8.70 -3.64
N ALA A 38 -9.06 10.00 -3.39
CA ALA A 38 -8.92 10.57 -2.06
C ALA A 38 -10.16 10.30 -1.18
N HIS A 39 -11.37 10.42 -1.73
CA HIS A 39 -12.60 10.01 -1.04
C HIS A 39 -12.58 8.53 -0.62
N LEU A 40 -12.17 7.64 -1.53
CA LEU A 40 -12.06 6.21 -1.25
C LEU A 40 -11.03 5.94 -0.16
N VAL A 41 -9.85 6.57 -0.22
CA VAL A 41 -8.81 6.48 0.82
C VAL A 41 -9.36 6.92 2.18
N LYS A 42 -10.07 8.06 2.26
CA LYS A 42 -10.67 8.52 3.51
C LYS A 42 -11.67 7.51 4.06
N SER A 43 -12.55 6.98 3.21
CA SER A 43 -13.56 5.99 3.62
C SER A 43 -12.93 4.68 4.11
N ALA A 44 -11.90 4.19 3.43
CA ALA A 44 -11.16 2.98 3.80
C ALA A 44 -10.35 3.16 5.10
N LEU A 45 -9.71 4.31 5.29
CA LEU A 45 -9.03 4.62 6.56
C LEU A 45 -10.01 4.70 7.72
N CYS A 46 -11.20 5.28 7.50
CA CYS A 46 -12.26 5.34 8.49
C CYS A 46 -12.75 3.94 8.89
N SER A 47 -13.03 3.07 7.91
CA SER A 47 -13.48 1.69 8.17
C SER A 47 -12.41 0.84 8.88
N GLN A 48 -11.12 1.11 8.64
CA GLN A 48 -10.01 0.46 9.34
C GLN A 48 -9.73 1.05 10.74
N GLY A 49 -10.44 2.12 11.13
CA GLY A 49 -10.32 2.75 12.44
C GLY A 49 -9.14 3.71 12.59
N TYR A 50 -8.77 4.43 11.51
CA TYR A 50 -7.74 5.47 11.58
C TYR A 50 -8.18 6.61 12.51
N PRO A 51 -7.44 6.92 13.58
CA PRO A 51 -7.94 7.78 14.66
C PRO A 51 -7.84 9.29 14.38
N ARG A 52 -7.15 9.72 13.31
CA ARG A 52 -6.90 11.16 13.07
C ARG A 52 -7.94 11.78 12.16
N LEU A 53 -8.84 12.57 12.77
CA LEU A 53 -9.87 13.36 12.08
C LEU A 53 -9.30 14.44 11.14
N ALA A 54 -8.07 14.89 11.36
CA ALA A 54 -7.42 15.89 10.51
C ALA A 54 -7.33 15.45 9.04
N LEU A 55 -7.22 14.14 8.79
CA LEU A 55 -7.17 13.60 7.43
C LEU A 55 -8.53 13.69 6.71
N ALA A 56 -9.64 13.58 7.44
CA ALA A 56 -10.98 13.72 6.86
C ALA A 56 -11.24 15.15 6.34
N GLN A 57 -10.61 16.14 6.97
CA GLN A 57 -10.75 17.56 6.66
C GLN A 57 -9.83 18.04 5.53
N LEU A 58 -8.92 17.20 5.04
CA LEU A 58 -8.01 17.59 3.96
C LEU A 58 -8.76 17.81 2.65
N PRO A 59 -8.33 18.79 1.83
CA PRO A 59 -8.84 18.92 0.48
C PRO A 59 -8.37 17.71 -0.37
N GLU A 60 -9.24 17.29 -1.27
CA GLU A 60 -9.06 16.08 -2.09
C GLU A 60 -8.38 16.38 -3.44
N ASP A 61 -8.13 17.65 -3.71
CA ASP A 61 -7.42 18.18 -4.88
C ASP A 61 -5.90 17.88 -4.86
N GLY A 62 -5.40 17.23 -3.80
CA GLY A 62 -3.99 16.94 -3.64
C GLY A 62 -3.12 18.18 -3.41
N SER A 63 -3.69 19.32 -3.02
CA SER A 63 -2.91 20.55 -2.81
C SER A 63 -2.19 20.58 -1.45
N GLN A 64 -2.76 19.95 -0.41
CA GLN A 64 -2.29 20.04 0.97
C GLN A 64 -2.46 18.73 1.77
N GLY A 65 -1.86 18.68 2.97
CA GLY A 65 -2.01 17.55 3.90
C GLY A 65 -0.95 16.46 3.79
N SER A 66 0.21 16.74 3.18
CA SER A 66 1.31 15.77 3.02
C SER A 66 1.72 15.12 4.33
N ARG A 67 1.77 15.89 5.43
CA ARG A 67 2.07 15.39 6.77
C ARG A 67 1.05 14.35 7.24
N GLU A 68 -0.23 14.65 7.12
CA GLU A 68 -1.33 13.78 7.54
C GLU A 68 -1.40 12.52 6.69
N LEU A 69 -1.10 12.62 5.39
CA LEU A 69 -0.98 11.48 4.48
C LEU A 69 0.19 10.58 4.84
N LEU A 70 1.36 11.16 5.13
CA LEU A 70 2.51 10.39 5.60
C LEU A 70 2.22 9.69 6.93
N LEU A 71 1.54 10.35 7.86
CA LEU A 71 1.13 9.73 9.12
C LEU A 71 0.14 8.58 8.90
N ALA A 72 -0.79 8.71 7.95
CA ALA A 72 -1.70 7.63 7.59
C ALA A 72 -0.95 6.44 6.97
N LEU A 73 0.02 6.71 6.09
CA LEU A 73 0.87 5.69 5.52
C LEU A 73 1.70 4.98 6.60
N SER A 74 2.36 5.72 7.48
CA SER A 74 3.12 5.15 8.60
C SER A 74 2.23 4.31 9.51
N TRP A 75 1.00 4.76 9.77
CA TRP A 75 0.03 4.01 10.58
C TRP A 75 -0.41 2.70 9.90
N LEU A 76 -0.65 2.72 8.58
CA LEU A 76 -0.97 1.51 7.82
C LEU A 76 0.18 0.50 7.89
N LEU A 77 1.42 0.97 7.70
CA LEU A 77 2.62 0.14 7.77
C LEU A 77 2.86 -0.44 9.18
N ALA A 78 2.51 0.32 10.23
CA ALA A 78 2.75 -0.09 11.61
C ALA A 78 1.73 -1.12 12.15
N ARG A 79 0.57 -1.32 11.50
CA ARG A 79 -0.51 -2.18 12.01
C ARG A 79 -0.47 -3.64 11.55
N GLY A 80 0.50 -4.04 10.73
CA GLY A 80 0.56 -5.37 10.10
C GLY A 80 -0.58 -5.63 9.12
N PRO A 81 -0.75 -6.85 8.56
CA PRO A 81 0.21 -7.48 7.67
C PRO A 81 0.19 -6.80 6.27
N VAL A 82 -0.01 -5.48 6.16
CA VAL A 82 -0.05 -4.79 4.85
C VAL A 82 1.24 -5.01 4.05
N PRO A 83 2.44 -4.86 4.63
CA PRO A 83 3.69 -5.22 3.93
C PRO A 83 3.73 -6.69 3.51
N GLU A 84 3.33 -7.60 4.40
CA GLU A 84 3.35 -9.05 4.20
C GLU A 84 2.33 -9.49 3.13
N GLN A 85 1.16 -8.86 3.08
CA GLN A 85 0.17 -9.05 2.03
C GLN A 85 0.65 -8.49 0.69
N MET A 86 1.29 -7.32 0.67
CA MET A 86 1.88 -6.79 -0.56
C MET A 86 3.01 -7.69 -1.08
N LEU A 87 3.84 -8.24 -0.18
CA LEU A 87 4.90 -9.18 -0.54
C LEU A 87 4.36 -10.54 -1.02
N ALA A 88 3.35 -11.10 -0.34
CA ALA A 88 2.65 -12.31 -0.78
C ALA A 88 2.00 -12.12 -2.16
N GLN A 89 1.48 -10.92 -2.43
CA GLN A 89 0.91 -10.55 -3.73
C GLN A 89 1.97 -10.31 -4.82
N ALA A 90 3.16 -9.80 -4.46
CA ALA A 90 4.26 -9.55 -5.39
C ALA A 90 4.96 -10.82 -5.90
N ARG A 91 4.53 -12.02 -5.46
CA ARG A 91 5.17 -13.32 -5.73
C ARG A 91 6.68 -13.32 -5.44
N VAL A 92 7.11 -12.44 -4.52
CA VAL A 92 8.47 -12.50 -4.00
C VAL A 92 8.48 -13.74 -3.10
N PRO A 93 9.35 -14.74 -3.35
CA PRO A 93 9.49 -15.86 -2.45
C PRO A 93 9.82 -15.30 -1.06
N LEU A 94 8.90 -15.44 -0.11
CA LEU A 94 8.98 -14.74 1.17
C LEU A 94 9.98 -15.38 2.15
N GLY A 95 10.75 -16.34 1.69
CA GLY A 95 11.77 -16.99 2.49
C GLY A 95 12.56 -17.91 1.59
N ASP A 96 13.85 -18.00 1.88
CA ASP A 96 14.74 -19.07 1.47
C ASP A 96 13.99 -20.39 1.65
N GLU A 97 13.40 -20.93 0.58
CA GLU A 97 13.01 -22.33 0.58
C GLU A 97 14.34 -23.09 0.66
N MET A 98 14.81 -23.33 1.89
CA MET A 98 15.84 -24.31 2.13
C MET A 98 15.26 -25.63 1.62
N THR A 99 15.59 -25.94 0.37
CA THR A 99 15.40 -27.26 -0.18
C THR A 99 16.28 -28.16 0.68
N VAL A 100 15.67 -28.79 1.68
CA VAL A 100 16.32 -29.86 2.44
C VAL A 100 16.69 -30.89 1.39
N CYS A 101 17.97 -30.95 1.05
CA CYS A 101 18.47 -31.89 0.08
C CYS A 101 18.18 -33.27 0.66
N GLN A 102 17.13 -33.92 0.16
CA GLN A 102 16.90 -35.34 0.37
C GLN A 102 17.93 -36.07 -0.48
N CYS A 103 19.21 -35.91 -0.14
CA CYS A 103 20.21 -36.88 -0.50
C CYS A 103 19.87 -38.12 0.32
N GLU A 104 18.97 -38.94 -0.21
CA GLU A 104 18.89 -40.34 0.16
C GLU A 104 20.30 -40.88 -0.03
N ALA A 105 21.01 -41.06 1.09
CA ALA A 105 22.25 -41.80 1.09
C ALA A 105 21.86 -43.20 0.63
N LEU A 106 22.07 -43.46 -0.67
CA LEU A 106 22.11 -44.81 -1.22
C LEU A 106 23.27 -45.51 -0.52
N ALA A 107 23.00 -46.02 0.67
CA ALA A 107 23.76 -47.08 1.27
C ALA A 107 23.51 -48.30 0.38
N SER A 108 24.33 -48.44 -0.66
CA SER A 108 24.51 -49.73 -1.34
C SER A 108 25.11 -50.70 -0.33
N PRO A 109 24.46 -51.84 -0.03
CA PRO A 109 25.16 -53.00 0.46
C PRO A 109 25.70 -53.76 -0.77
N GLY A 110 27.02 -53.78 -0.93
CA GLY A 110 27.71 -54.52 -1.99
C GLY A 110 29.20 -54.54 -1.76
#